data_AF-A0A817RA85-F1
#
_entry.id   AF-A0A817RA85-F1
#
_cell.length_a   1.000
_cell.length_b   1.000
_cell.length_c   1.000
_cell.angle_alpha   90.00
_cell.angle_beta   90.00
_cell.angle_gamma   90.00
#
_symmetry.space_group_name_H-M   'P 1'
#
loop_
_entity.id
_entity.type
_entity.pdbx_description
1 polymer ?
#
loop_
_entity_poly.entity_id
_entity_poly.type
_entity_poly.pdbx_seq_one_letter_code
_entity_poly.pdbx_strand_id
1 'polypeptide(L)'
;MAPPLPADVFELQGESFFQLVQQKCGNTMVEIMQYLEMNSADCFLGIQDVFAFFHHDSSDLVAIKKKVGITLNDGSFKVKAGLSIQANNFIQSLKTFQQHKNLQTSKDFIISAALLDRYPIIRRILCFFMHDLSEANDFCFHFKRTVIETIIMNHDRAKYRYDYSSSIREFASCVFILGGRNVYEFVRLNIPGFLPSLTVIQALIDASTNYFQEGEFRYNVMSHYISSKNLKFVYAAEDCTSVIPKITYNTRSNNFTGFVPPLKGGLPQINTFSTESFAELQHWFCTVSMPHLLNAYMIQL
;
A
#
# COMPACT_ATOMS: atom_id res chain seq x y z
N MET A 1 -37.59 -24.45 9.75
CA MET A 1 -36.46 -23.50 9.60
C MET A 1 -35.20 -24.19 10.07
N ALA A 2 -34.14 -24.24 9.26
CA ALA A 2 -32.85 -24.73 9.73
C ALA A 2 -32.32 -23.78 10.83
N PRO A 3 -31.63 -24.28 11.87
CA PRO A 3 -31.10 -23.43 12.94
C PRO A 3 -30.15 -22.36 12.37
N PRO A 4 -29.91 -21.22 13.02
CA PRO A 4 -28.87 -20.28 12.56
C PRO A 4 -27.47 -20.92 12.59
N LEU A 5 -26.51 -20.35 11.85
CA LEU A 5 -25.11 -20.75 11.98
C LEU A 5 -24.55 -20.26 13.33
N PRO A 6 -23.68 -21.04 13.99
CA PRO A 6 -23.05 -20.61 15.24
C PRO A 6 -22.06 -19.46 14.99
N ALA A 7 -21.86 -18.60 16.00
CA ALA A 7 -21.07 -17.37 15.85
C ALA A 7 -19.58 -17.62 15.53
N ASP A 8 -19.08 -18.74 16.02
CA ASP A 8 -17.73 -19.28 15.92
C ASP A 8 -17.59 -20.29 14.77
N VAL A 9 -18.50 -20.32 13.79
CA VAL A 9 -18.50 -21.32 12.69
C VAL A 9 -17.16 -21.46 11.94
N PHE A 10 -16.39 -20.37 11.83
CA PHE A 10 -15.07 -20.36 11.17
C PHE A 10 -13.91 -20.80 12.10
N GLU A 11 -14.17 -20.94 13.39
CA GLU A 11 -13.21 -21.41 14.40
C GLU A 11 -13.40 -22.93 14.66
N LEU A 12 -14.52 -23.51 14.20
CA LEU A 12 -14.78 -24.94 14.29
C LEU A 12 -13.81 -25.74 13.42
N GLN A 13 -13.22 -26.78 14.01
CA GLN A 13 -12.34 -27.72 13.32
C GLN A 13 -12.68 -29.17 13.69
N GLY A 14 -12.40 -30.07 12.75
CA GLY A 14 -12.55 -31.51 12.94
C GLY A 14 -13.98 -31.90 13.31
N GLU A 15 -14.15 -32.66 14.38
CA GLU A 15 -15.46 -33.20 14.77
C GLU A 15 -16.52 -32.15 15.08
N SER A 16 -16.11 -31.01 15.65
CA SER A 16 -17.04 -29.91 15.94
C SER A 16 -17.66 -29.34 14.64
N PHE A 17 -16.86 -29.24 13.58
CA PHE A 17 -17.32 -28.82 12.27
C PHE A 17 -18.13 -29.92 11.57
N PHE A 18 -17.74 -31.18 11.69
CA PHE A 18 -18.50 -32.30 11.14
C PHE A 18 -19.89 -32.44 11.76
N GLN A 19 -20.04 -32.20 13.06
CA GLN A 19 -21.37 -32.15 13.70
C GLN A 19 -22.25 -31.05 13.12
N LEU A 20 -21.69 -29.88 12.82
CA LEU A 20 -22.42 -28.81 12.15
C LEU A 20 -22.84 -29.21 10.72
N VAL A 21 -21.92 -29.79 9.95
CA VAL A 21 -22.22 -30.33 8.61
C VAL A 21 -23.32 -31.38 8.68
N GLN A 22 -23.26 -32.28 9.66
CA GLN A 22 -24.26 -33.32 9.88
C GLN A 22 -25.66 -32.73 10.09
N GLN A 23 -25.76 -31.68 10.91
CA GLN A 23 -27.03 -31.00 11.19
C GLN A 23 -27.59 -30.27 9.96
N LYS A 24 -26.72 -29.78 9.07
CA LYS A 24 -27.10 -28.95 7.91
C LYS A 24 -27.32 -29.74 6.62
N CYS A 25 -26.48 -30.73 6.39
CA CYS A 25 -26.35 -31.46 5.12
C CYS A 25 -26.53 -32.99 5.29
N GLY A 26 -26.63 -33.49 6.52
CA GLY A 26 -26.79 -34.91 6.82
C GLY A 26 -25.49 -35.72 6.82
N ASN A 27 -25.56 -36.96 7.32
CA ASN A 27 -24.40 -37.85 7.50
C ASN A 27 -23.65 -38.14 6.20
N THR A 28 -24.35 -38.24 5.08
CA THR A 28 -23.72 -38.52 3.79
C THR A 28 -22.73 -37.43 3.39
N MET A 29 -23.01 -36.17 3.74
CA MET A 29 -22.07 -35.07 3.47
C MET A 29 -20.85 -35.13 4.38
N VAL A 30 -21.04 -35.54 5.64
CA VAL A 30 -19.92 -35.74 6.59
C VAL A 30 -18.96 -36.80 6.07
N GLU A 31 -19.46 -37.94 5.57
CA GLU A 31 -18.62 -38.99 4.98
C GLU A 31 -17.80 -38.48 3.79
N ILE A 32 -18.41 -37.64 2.92
CA ILE A 32 -17.70 -37.01 1.80
C ILE A 32 -16.59 -36.09 2.30
N MET A 33 -16.91 -35.22 3.27
CA MET A 33 -15.95 -34.24 3.78
C MET A 33 -14.81 -34.89 4.56
N GLN A 34 -15.07 -35.95 5.31
CA GLN A 34 -14.04 -36.76 5.95
C GLN A 34 -13.12 -37.43 4.94
N TYR A 35 -13.68 -37.98 3.85
CA TYR A 35 -12.90 -38.58 2.77
C TYR A 35 -11.98 -37.56 2.07
N LEU A 36 -12.46 -36.32 1.91
CA LEU A 36 -11.69 -35.23 1.29
C LEU A 36 -10.84 -34.45 2.30
N GLU A 37 -10.76 -34.91 3.55
CA GLU A 37 -10.04 -34.25 4.66
C GLU A 37 -10.44 -32.77 4.87
N MET A 38 -11.67 -32.40 4.52
CA MET A 38 -12.21 -31.06 4.70
C MET A 38 -12.76 -30.87 6.11
N ASN A 39 -11.88 -30.48 7.02
CA ASN A 39 -12.18 -30.40 8.45
C ASN A 39 -12.55 -28.99 8.95
N SER A 40 -12.72 -27.99 8.07
CA SER A 40 -13.08 -26.62 8.44
C SER A 40 -13.96 -25.92 7.40
N ALA A 41 -14.62 -24.83 7.82
CA ALA A 41 -15.45 -24.01 6.94
C ALA A 41 -14.64 -23.36 5.80
N ASP A 42 -13.39 -22.96 6.06
CA ASP A 42 -12.53 -22.33 5.06
C ASP A 42 -12.12 -23.32 3.96
N CYS A 43 -11.74 -24.55 4.33
CA CYS A 43 -11.46 -25.62 3.37
C CYS A 43 -12.68 -25.91 2.48
N PHE A 44 -13.87 -25.91 3.08
CA PHE A 44 -15.11 -26.18 2.37
C PHE A 44 -15.51 -25.06 1.40
N LEU A 45 -15.25 -23.80 1.76
CA LEU A 45 -15.50 -22.65 0.88
C LEU A 45 -14.51 -22.51 -0.27
N GLY A 46 -13.29 -23.05 -0.12
CA GLY A 46 -12.23 -22.97 -1.13
C GLY A 46 -12.45 -23.83 -2.38
N ILE A 47 -13.47 -24.69 -2.39
CA ILE A 47 -13.68 -25.69 -3.45
C ILE A 47 -14.86 -25.31 -4.34
N GLN A 48 -14.65 -25.37 -5.66
CA GLN A 48 -15.66 -25.01 -6.65
C GLN A 48 -16.80 -26.03 -6.74
N ASP A 49 -16.46 -27.32 -6.73
CA ASP A 49 -17.44 -28.41 -6.75
C ASP A 49 -16.95 -29.57 -5.87
N VAL A 50 -17.64 -29.77 -4.75
CA VAL A 50 -17.34 -30.81 -3.76
C VAL A 50 -17.59 -32.21 -4.32
N PHE A 51 -18.35 -32.34 -5.41
CA PHE A 51 -18.69 -33.63 -6.01
C PHE A 51 -17.83 -34.00 -7.22
N ALA A 52 -16.97 -33.10 -7.69
CA ALA A 52 -16.16 -33.32 -8.90
C ALA A 52 -15.29 -34.59 -8.82
N PHE A 53 -14.82 -34.94 -7.61
CA PHE A 53 -13.98 -36.12 -7.39
C PHE A 53 -14.66 -37.45 -7.72
N PHE A 54 -16.00 -37.50 -7.80
CA PHE A 54 -16.71 -38.71 -8.21
C PHE A 54 -16.51 -39.07 -9.68
N HIS A 55 -15.96 -38.18 -10.50
CA HIS A 55 -15.60 -38.51 -11.88
C HIS A 55 -14.28 -39.28 -12.00
N HIS A 56 -13.53 -39.42 -10.92
CA HIS A 56 -12.34 -40.27 -10.91
C HIS A 56 -12.70 -41.75 -10.84
N ASP A 57 -11.91 -42.56 -11.54
CA ASP A 57 -11.98 -44.02 -11.51
C ASP A 57 -11.13 -44.54 -10.34
N SER A 58 -11.81 -44.91 -9.25
CA SER A 58 -11.18 -45.45 -8.06
C SER A 58 -12.12 -46.43 -7.38
N SER A 59 -11.57 -47.58 -6.98
CA SER A 59 -12.27 -48.60 -6.20
C SER A 59 -12.74 -48.08 -4.84
N ASP A 60 -12.02 -47.12 -4.28
CA ASP A 60 -12.28 -46.58 -2.93
C ASP A 60 -13.55 -45.73 -2.91
N LEU A 61 -13.96 -45.22 -4.07
CA LEU A 61 -15.15 -44.38 -4.22
C LEU A 61 -16.44 -45.19 -4.37
N VAL A 62 -16.39 -46.50 -4.60
CA VAL A 62 -17.56 -47.32 -4.94
C VAL A 62 -18.62 -47.28 -3.83
N ALA A 63 -18.20 -47.39 -2.57
CA ALA A 63 -19.10 -47.38 -1.43
C ALA A 63 -19.81 -46.02 -1.26
N ILE A 64 -19.07 -44.92 -1.44
CA ILE A 64 -19.59 -43.55 -1.29
C ILE A 64 -20.48 -43.21 -2.51
N LYS A 65 -20.07 -43.54 -3.74
CA LYS A 65 -20.86 -43.33 -4.97
C LYS A 65 -22.26 -43.94 -4.84
N LYS A 66 -22.36 -45.16 -4.30
CA LYS A 66 -23.64 -45.84 -4.07
C LYS A 66 -24.58 -45.10 -3.12
N LYS A 67 -24.04 -44.34 -2.16
CA LYS A 67 -24.83 -43.53 -1.23
C LYS A 67 -25.23 -42.17 -1.84
N VAL A 68 -24.31 -41.54 -2.56
CA VAL A 68 -24.38 -40.13 -2.98
C VAL A 68 -25.15 -39.92 -4.29
N GLY A 69 -25.10 -40.87 -5.21
CA GLY A 69 -25.66 -40.69 -6.54
C GLY A 69 -26.39 -41.89 -7.09
N ILE A 70 -26.67 -41.81 -8.37
CA ILE A 70 -27.23 -42.87 -9.20
C ILE A 70 -26.36 -43.03 -10.44
N THR A 71 -26.10 -44.27 -10.81
CA THR A 71 -25.48 -44.59 -12.10
C THR A 71 -26.59 -44.73 -13.13
N LEU A 72 -26.48 -44.01 -14.23
CA LEU A 72 -27.42 -44.05 -15.34
C LEU A 72 -27.11 -45.24 -16.27
N ASN A 73 -28.07 -45.61 -17.12
CA ASN A 73 -27.92 -46.76 -18.03
C ASN A 73 -26.78 -46.61 -19.04
N ASP A 74 -26.34 -45.37 -19.29
CA ASP A 74 -25.19 -45.05 -20.14
C ASP A 74 -23.84 -45.14 -19.39
N GLY A 75 -23.85 -45.56 -18.12
CA GLY A 75 -22.67 -45.66 -17.26
C GLY A 75 -22.26 -44.34 -16.58
N SER A 76 -22.93 -43.23 -16.87
CA SER A 76 -22.62 -41.94 -16.25
C SER A 76 -23.13 -41.86 -14.80
N PHE A 77 -22.40 -41.14 -13.94
CA PHE A 77 -22.76 -40.96 -12.54
C PHE A 77 -23.39 -39.58 -12.31
N LYS A 78 -24.52 -39.55 -11.61
CA LYS A 78 -25.21 -38.31 -11.23
C LYS A 78 -25.46 -38.25 -9.74
N VAL A 79 -25.04 -37.17 -9.10
CA VAL A 79 -25.30 -36.89 -7.68
C VAL A 79 -26.80 -36.64 -7.47
N LYS A 80 -27.36 -37.14 -6.37
CA LYS A 80 -28.76 -36.88 -6.02
C LYS A 80 -28.95 -35.37 -5.80
N ALA A 81 -29.89 -34.78 -6.53
CA ALA A 81 -30.12 -33.34 -6.51
C ALA A 81 -30.34 -32.76 -5.09
N GLY A 82 -30.97 -33.51 -4.19
CA GLY A 82 -31.16 -33.10 -2.80
C GLY A 82 -29.84 -32.85 -2.05
N LEU A 83 -28.83 -33.68 -2.26
CA LEU A 83 -27.50 -33.50 -1.66
C LEU A 83 -26.81 -32.25 -2.22
N SER A 84 -26.88 -32.04 -3.54
CA SER A 84 -26.33 -30.83 -4.18
C SER A 84 -27.01 -29.56 -3.67
N ILE A 85 -28.34 -29.57 -3.52
CA ILE A 85 -29.09 -28.43 -2.99
C ILE A 85 -28.71 -28.15 -1.53
N GLN A 86 -28.60 -29.18 -0.70
CA GLN A 86 -28.22 -29.04 0.71
C GLN A 86 -26.81 -28.45 0.86
N ALA A 87 -25.84 -29.00 0.12
CA ALA A 87 -24.46 -28.50 0.10
C ALA A 87 -24.41 -27.04 -0.38
N ASN A 88 -25.08 -26.72 -1.49
CA ASN A 88 -25.13 -25.36 -2.02
C ASN A 88 -25.77 -24.38 -1.05
N ASN A 89 -26.88 -24.75 -0.39
CA ASN A 89 -27.53 -23.92 0.60
C ASN A 89 -26.63 -23.67 1.82
N PHE A 90 -25.87 -24.67 2.24
CA PHE A 90 -24.92 -24.53 3.33
C PHE A 90 -23.73 -23.64 2.95
N ILE A 91 -23.15 -23.83 1.76
CA ILE A 91 -22.11 -22.95 1.20
C ILE A 91 -22.61 -21.50 1.13
N GLN A 92 -23.83 -21.28 0.62
CA GLN A 92 -24.41 -19.94 0.56
C GLN A 92 -24.62 -19.34 1.95
N SER A 93 -25.05 -20.15 2.92
CA SER A 93 -25.18 -19.72 4.31
C SER A 93 -23.83 -19.30 4.91
N LEU A 94 -22.77 -20.08 4.68
CA LEU A 94 -21.41 -19.76 5.12
C LEU A 94 -20.88 -18.48 4.45
N LYS A 95 -21.07 -18.32 3.12
CA LYS A 95 -20.69 -17.10 2.39
C LYS A 95 -21.41 -15.87 2.92
N THR A 96 -22.72 -15.99 3.15
CA THR A 96 -23.55 -14.91 3.70
C THR A 96 -23.09 -14.55 5.11
N PHE A 97 -22.78 -15.55 5.94
CA PHE A 97 -22.27 -15.34 7.28
C PHE A 97 -20.86 -14.72 7.29
N GLN A 98 -19.98 -15.12 6.37
CA GLN A 98 -18.66 -14.52 6.19
C GLN A 98 -18.77 -13.05 5.76
N GLN A 99 -19.68 -12.75 4.82
CA GLN A 99 -19.96 -11.39 4.39
C GLN A 99 -20.49 -10.55 5.55
N HIS A 100 -21.44 -11.06 6.34
CA HIS A 100 -21.95 -10.35 7.52
C HIS A 100 -20.90 -10.18 8.62
N LYS A 101 -20.06 -11.19 8.89
CA LYS A 101 -18.96 -11.07 9.86
C LYS A 101 -17.94 -10.05 9.38
N ASN A 102 -17.59 -10.04 8.08
CA ASN A 102 -16.70 -9.04 7.48
C ASN A 102 -17.31 -7.63 7.48
N LEU A 103 -18.62 -7.50 7.27
CA LEU A 103 -19.39 -6.25 7.40
C LEU A 103 -19.47 -5.76 8.86
N GLN A 104 -19.38 -6.66 9.85
CA GLN A 104 -19.41 -6.32 11.28
C GLN A 104 -18.01 -6.10 11.88
N THR A 105 -16.97 -6.76 11.37
CA THR A 105 -15.56 -6.56 11.78
C THR A 105 -14.90 -5.42 11.02
N SER A 106 -15.42 -5.03 9.86
CA SER A 106 -15.13 -3.73 9.29
C SER A 106 -15.91 -2.66 10.06
N LYS A 107 -15.20 -1.74 10.69
CA LYS A 107 -15.73 -0.40 10.93
C LYS A 107 -16.01 0.22 9.55
N ASP A 108 -17.12 -0.14 8.91
CA ASP A 108 -17.36 0.30 7.55
C ASP A 108 -17.78 1.77 7.52
N PHE A 109 -16.86 2.54 6.95
CA PHE A 109 -17.03 3.75 6.20
C PHE A 109 -18.39 3.79 5.48
N ILE A 110 -19.30 4.61 5.99
CA ILE A 110 -20.51 4.99 5.25
C ILE A 110 -20.08 5.94 4.13
N ILE A 111 -19.86 5.39 2.93
CA ILE A 111 -19.57 6.21 1.75
C ILE A 111 -20.89 6.79 1.25
N SER A 112 -21.03 8.11 1.33
CA SER A 112 -22.23 8.80 0.86
C SER A 112 -22.48 8.53 -0.62
N ALA A 113 -23.68 8.07 -0.98
CA ALA A 113 -24.07 7.86 -2.38
C ALA A 113 -23.90 9.14 -3.22
N ALA A 114 -24.13 10.32 -2.61
CA ALA A 114 -23.92 11.61 -3.25
C ALA A 114 -22.46 11.87 -3.66
N LEU A 115 -21.48 11.31 -2.93
CA LEU A 115 -20.05 11.39 -3.28
C LEU A 115 -19.75 10.56 -4.53
N LEU A 116 -20.30 9.35 -4.59
CA LEU A 116 -20.12 8.43 -5.71
C LEU A 116 -20.77 8.93 -7.00
N ASP A 117 -21.93 9.57 -6.88
CA ASP A 117 -22.63 10.17 -8.02
C ASP A 117 -21.92 11.41 -8.54
N ARG A 118 -21.33 12.22 -7.65
CA ARG A 118 -20.60 13.43 -8.02
C ARG A 118 -19.23 13.14 -8.64
N TYR A 119 -18.58 12.05 -8.24
CA TYR A 119 -17.25 11.67 -8.72
C TYR A 119 -17.22 10.21 -9.20
N PRO A 120 -17.62 9.95 -10.46
CA PRO A 120 -17.68 8.60 -11.02
C PRO A 120 -16.33 7.87 -11.00
N ILE A 121 -15.23 8.62 -11.03
CA ILE A 121 -13.88 8.07 -10.93
C ILE A 121 -13.60 7.47 -9.55
N ILE A 122 -14.09 8.09 -8.47
CA ILE A 122 -13.96 7.56 -7.12
C ILE A 122 -14.74 6.25 -7.02
N ARG A 123 -15.94 6.19 -7.60
CA ARG A 123 -16.72 4.94 -7.69
C ARG A 123 -15.94 3.84 -8.41
N ARG A 124 -15.29 4.13 -9.54
CA ARG A 124 -14.47 3.15 -10.28
C ARG A 124 -13.25 2.70 -9.47
N ILE A 125 -12.58 3.63 -8.79
CA ILE A 125 -11.42 3.35 -7.94
C ILE A 125 -11.83 2.44 -6.77
N LEU A 126 -12.95 2.75 -6.12
CA LEU A 126 -13.51 1.92 -5.05
C LEU A 126 -13.87 0.53 -5.56
N CYS A 127 -14.59 0.42 -6.69
CA CYS A 127 -14.91 -0.87 -7.29
C CYS A 127 -13.65 -1.67 -7.66
N PHE A 128 -12.64 -1.01 -8.21
CA PHE A 128 -11.35 -1.61 -8.55
C PHE A 128 -10.66 -2.19 -7.31
N PHE A 129 -10.59 -1.43 -6.22
CA PHE A 129 -9.93 -1.87 -5.00
C PHE A 129 -10.76 -2.84 -4.15
N MET A 130 -12.10 -2.77 -4.19
CA MET A 130 -12.97 -3.69 -3.45
C MET A 130 -13.05 -5.09 -4.09
N HIS A 131 -12.84 -5.20 -5.40
CA HIS A 131 -12.76 -6.50 -6.07
C HIS A 131 -11.48 -7.29 -5.77
N ASP A 132 -10.45 -6.61 -5.25
CA ASP A 132 -9.09 -7.12 -5.04
C ASP A 132 -8.79 -7.51 -3.57
N LEU A 133 -9.82 -7.55 -2.72
CA LEU A 133 -9.67 -7.71 -1.26
C LEU A 133 -9.33 -9.15 -0.80
N SER A 134 -8.91 -10.05 -1.68
CA SER A 134 -8.72 -11.47 -1.37
C SER A 134 -7.40 -11.84 -0.68
N GLU A 135 -6.47 -10.90 -0.45
CA GLU A 135 -5.19 -11.18 0.22
C GLU A 135 -4.94 -10.26 1.41
N ALA A 136 -5.17 -10.79 2.62
CA ALA A 136 -5.27 -10.03 3.86
C ALA A 136 -3.93 -9.61 4.49
N ASN A 137 -2.78 -9.92 3.88
CA ASN A 137 -1.45 -9.66 4.48
C ASN A 137 -0.49 -8.86 3.58
N ASP A 138 -0.96 -8.33 2.45
CA ASP A 138 -0.10 -7.56 1.55
C ASP A 138 -0.03 -6.07 1.97
N PHE A 139 1.17 -5.50 2.02
CA PHE A 139 1.40 -4.05 2.15
C PHE A 139 0.58 -3.27 1.12
N CYS A 140 0.44 -3.82 -0.10
CA CYS A 140 -0.38 -3.22 -1.14
C CYS A 140 -1.85 -3.07 -0.71
N PHE A 141 -2.40 -4.09 -0.05
CA PHE A 141 -3.77 -4.06 0.49
C PHE A 141 -3.94 -2.95 1.53
N HIS A 142 -3.00 -2.82 2.46
CA HIS A 142 -3.04 -1.77 3.47
C HIS A 142 -3.00 -0.37 2.85
N PHE A 143 -2.13 -0.15 1.86
CA PHE A 143 -2.05 1.15 1.18
C PHE A 143 -3.34 1.45 0.40
N LYS A 144 -3.87 0.49 -0.37
CA LYS A 144 -5.16 0.62 -1.08
C LYS A 144 -6.27 1.05 -0.14
N ARG A 145 -6.36 0.41 1.03
CA ARG A 145 -7.31 0.77 2.09
C ARG A 145 -7.07 2.20 2.57
N THR A 146 -5.84 2.56 2.95
CA THR A 146 -5.52 3.91 3.43
C THR A 146 -5.88 5.00 2.41
N VAL A 147 -5.70 4.75 1.12
CA VAL A 147 -6.10 5.68 0.03
C VAL A 147 -7.61 5.93 0.07
N ILE A 148 -8.39 4.85 0.12
CA ILE A 148 -9.86 4.92 0.17
C ILE A 148 -10.32 5.68 1.41
N GLU A 149 -9.82 5.30 2.58
CA GLU A 149 -10.16 5.92 3.85
C GLU A 149 -9.84 7.42 3.84
N THR A 150 -8.67 7.79 3.32
CA THR A 150 -8.24 9.20 3.21
C THR A 150 -9.20 10.02 2.35
N ILE A 151 -9.59 9.51 1.17
CA ILE A 151 -10.51 10.19 0.27
C ILE A 151 -11.86 10.44 0.94
N ILE A 152 -12.39 9.40 1.61
CA ILE A 152 -13.71 9.48 2.27
C ILE A 152 -13.64 10.46 3.45
N MET A 153 -12.65 10.31 4.34
CA MET A 153 -12.53 11.17 5.52
C MET A 153 -12.33 12.63 5.14
N ASN A 154 -11.56 12.91 4.08
CA ASN A 154 -11.33 14.28 3.63
C ASN A 154 -12.52 14.83 2.86
N HIS A 155 -13.35 14.01 2.22
CA HIS A 155 -14.54 14.51 1.55
C HIS A 155 -15.48 15.22 2.52
N ASP A 156 -15.69 14.66 3.71
CA ASP A 156 -16.61 15.21 4.71
C ASP A 156 -15.99 16.39 5.49
N ARG A 157 -14.71 16.68 5.25
CA ARG A 157 -13.98 17.78 5.88
C ARG A 157 -13.93 18.99 4.96
N ALA A 158 -13.83 20.17 5.56
CA ALA A 158 -13.44 21.35 4.82
C ALA A 158 -11.99 21.22 4.30
N LYS A 159 -11.68 21.78 3.13
CA LYS A 159 -10.37 21.66 2.45
C LYS A 159 -9.16 21.98 3.33
N TYR A 160 -9.29 22.96 4.24
CA TYR A 160 -8.22 23.37 5.16
C TYR A 160 -8.02 22.41 6.35
N ARG A 161 -8.91 21.42 6.51
CA ARG A 161 -8.86 20.36 7.55
C ARG A 161 -8.54 18.98 6.96
N TYR A 162 -8.11 18.93 5.71
CA TYR A 162 -7.67 17.68 5.12
C TYR A 162 -6.50 17.12 5.91
N ASP A 163 -6.56 15.83 6.19
CA ASP A 163 -5.54 15.11 6.92
C ASP A 163 -5.08 13.92 6.09
N TYR A 164 -3.81 13.59 6.24
CA TYR A 164 -3.13 12.61 5.41
C TYR A 164 -2.21 11.79 6.29
N SER A 165 -2.29 10.46 6.19
CA SER A 165 -1.36 9.55 6.85
C SER A 165 0.07 9.73 6.34
N SER A 166 1.06 9.19 7.07
CA SER A 166 2.46 9.17 6.63
C SER A 166 2.63 8.52 5.26
N SER A 167 1.98 7.36 5.03
CA SER A 167 2.05 6.64 3.76
C SER A 167 1.51 7.45 2.58
N ILE A 168 0.42 8.21 2.76
CA ILE A 168 -0.09 9.10 1.72
C ILE A 168 0.86 10.27 1.47
N ARG A 169 1.45 10.84 2.52
CA ARG A 169 2.42 11.95 2.38
C ARG A 169 3.68 11.52 1.66
N GLU A 170 4.21 10.33 1.96
CA GLU A 170 5.37 9.74 1.26
C GLU A 170 5.05 9.45 -0.20
N PHE A 171 3.92 8.80 -0.47
CA PHE A 171 3.44 8.56 -1.82
C PHE A 171 3.29 9.86 -2.62
N ALA A 172 2.64 10.86 -2.03
CA ALA A 172 2.43 12.16 -2.66
C ALA A 172 3.75 12.87 -2.98
N SER A 173 4.74 12.78 -2.08
CA SER A 173 6.08 13.31 -2.30
C SER A 173 6.76 12.61 -3.48
N CYS A 174 6.66 11.28 -3.57
CA CYS A 174 7.19 10.51 -4.69
C CYS A 174 6.53 10.88 -6.02
N VAL A 175 5.21 11.00 -6.06
CA VAL A 175 4.47 11.42 -7.26
C VAL A 175 4.90 12.82 -7.69
N PHE A 176 5.07 13.75 -6.74
CA PHE A 176 5.51 15.11 -7.06
C PHE A 176 6.94 15.15 -7.61
N ILE A 177 7.88 14.43 -6.98
CA ILE A 177 9.29 14.41 -7.37
C ILE A 177 9.49 13.68 -8.70
N LEU A 178 8.89 12.50 -8.87
CA LEU A 178 9.11 11.64 -10.04
C LEU A 178 8.19 12.00 -11.22
N GLY A 179 6.93 12.35 -10.95
CA GLY A 179 5.95 12.72 -11.97
C GLY A 179 5.97 14.21 -12.31
N GLY A 180 6.56 15.04 -11.45
CA GLY A 180 6.56 16.49 -11.61
C GLY A 180 5.24 17.15 -11.25
N ARG A 181 5.28 18.49 -11.19
CA ARG A 181 4.15 19.34 -10.75
C ARG A 181 2.86 19.12 -11.56
N ASN A 182 2.96 18.95 -12.87
CA ASN A 182 1.78 18.84 -13.74
C ASN A 182 1.04 17.52 -13.53
N VAL A 183 1.77 16.40 -13.45
CA VAL A 183 1.18 15.08 -13.17
C VAL A 183 0.55 15.08 -11.78
N TYR A 184 1.26 15.62 -10.80
CA TYR A 184 0.76 15.72 -9.43
C TYR A 184 -0.56 16.50 -9.36
N GLU A 185 -0.62 17.70 -9.96
CA GLU A 185 -1.82 18.53 -9.98
C GLU A 185 -2.97 17.86 -10.74
N PHE A 186 -2.66 17.19 -11.86
CA PHE A 186 -3.67 16.44 -12.61
C PHE A 186 -4.35 15.39 -11.73
N VAL A 187 -3.58 14.56 -11.01
CA VAL A 187 -4.14 13.55 -10.10
C VAL A 187 -4.92 14.20 -8.96
N ARG A 188 -4.35 15.24 -8.33
CA ARG A 188 -4.98 15.93 -7.20
C ARG A 188 -6.33 16.56 -7.54
N LEU A 189 -6.45 17.14 -8.73
CA LEU A 189 -7.70 17.77 -9.19
C LEU A 189 -8.75 16.74 -9.58
N ASN A 190 -8.35 15.60 -10.14
CA ASN A 190 -9.26 14.54 -10.56
C ASN A 190 -9.70 13.61 -9.42
N ILE A 191 -8.95 13.55 -8.31
CA ILE A 191 -9.29 12.74 -7.13
C ILE A 191 -9.29 13.65 -5.88
N PRO A 192 -10.38 14.40 -5.64
CA PRO A 192 -10.46 15.31 -4.51
C PRO A 192 -10.30 14.60 -3.16
N GLY A 193 -9.53 15.20 -2.25
CA GLY A 193 -9.29 14.66 -0.90
C GLY A 193 -8.19 13.60 -0.82
N PHE A 194 -7.65 13.15 -1.96
CA PHE A 194 -6.57 12.16 -1.98
C PHE A 194 -5.19 12.76 -1.72
N LEU A 195 -4.79 13.73 -2.55
CA LEU A 195 -3.43 14.29 -2.51
C LEU A 195 -3.40 15.66 -1.81
N PRO A 196 -2.36 15.94 -0.98
CA PRO A 196 -2.18 17.24 -0.35
C PRO A 196 -2.04 18.39 -1.35
N SER A 197 -2.25 19.62 -0.89
CA SER A 197 -2.01 20.81 -1.71
C SER A 197 -0.51 21.00 -1.99
N LEU A 198 -0.19 21.78 -3.03
CA LEU A 198 1.19 22.12 -3.37
C LEU A 198 1.96 22.74 -2.20
N THR A 199 1.32 23.60 -1.41
CA THR A 199 1.92 24.22 -0.23
C THR A 199 2.28 23.17 0.82
N VAL A 200 1.41 22.18 1.05
CA VAL A 200 1.67 21.10 2.01
C VAL A 200 2.77 20.19 1.51
N ILE A 201 2.79 19.85 0.22
CA ILE A 201 3.88 19.04 -0.36
C ILE A 201 5.21 19.75 -0.30
N GLN A 202 5.26 21.04 -0.63
CA GLN A 202 6.49 21.80 -0.53
C GLN A 202 7.00 21.81 0.92
N ALA A 203 6.11 22.07 1.89
CA ALA A 203 6.46 22.00 3.30
C ALA A 203 6.93 20.60 3.74
N LEU A 204 6.32 19.53 3.23
CA LEU A 204 6.75 18.15 3.51
C LEU A 204 8.12 17.86 2.93
N ILE A 205 8.40 18.28 1.70
CA ILE A 205 9.72 18.15 1.06
C ILE A 205 10.75 18.94 1.86
N ASP A 206 10.45 20.19 2.21
CA ASP A 206 11.33 21.07 2.99
C ASP A 206 11.59 20.53 4.41
N ALA A 207 10.61 19.82 4.98
CA ALA A 207 10.68 19.20 6.31
C ALA A 207 11.32 17.79 6.30
N SER A 208 11.32 17.07 5.17
CA SER A 208 11.83 15.69 5.06
C SER A 208 13.34 15.52 5.25
N THR A 209 14.05 16.61 5.59
CA THR A 209 15.43 16.60 6.10
C THR A 209 16.41 15.85 5.21
N ASN A 210 16.74 16.48 4.08
CA ASN A 210 18.09 16.50 3.53
C ASN A 210 18.32 17.85 2.83
N TYR A 211 18.05 18.96 3.52
CA TYR A 211 18.47 20.26 2.99
C TYR A 211 19.99 20.30 3.00
N PHE A 212 20.61 20.21 1.83
CA PHE A 212 22.05 20.31 1.70
C PHE A 212 22.46 21.77 1.86
N GLN A 213 23.34 22.05 2.81
CA GLN A 213 23.96 23.36 2.90
C GLN A 213 25.08 23.47 1.86
N GLU A 214 25.31 24.67 1.34
CA GLU A 214 26.42 24.92 0.43
C GLU A 214 27.75 24.59 1.12
N GLY A 215 28.60 23.80 0.45
CA GLY A 215 29.87 23.32 1.00
C GLY A 215 29.76 22.22 2.06
N GLU A 216 28.56 21.72 2.38
CA GLU A 216 28.38 20.64 3.35
C GLU A 216 28.64 19.26 2.73
N PHE A 217 29.61 18.53 3.30
CA PHE A 217 29.88 17.14 2.95
C PHE A 217 29.45 16.21 4.07
N ARG A 218 28.50 15.30 3.79
CA ARG A 218 27.95 14.35 4.78
C ARG A 218 28.70 13.02 4.78
N TYR A 219 30.00 13.06 5.05
CA TYR A 219 30.86 11.87 5.07
C TYR A 219 30.35 10.78 6.03
N ASN A 220 29.76 11.16 7.17
CA ASN A 220 29.20 10.20 8.13
C ASN A 220 28.04 9.38 7.56
N VAL A 221 27.13 10.05 6.83
CA VAL A 221 25.97 9.38 6.20
C VAL A 221 26.44 8.45 5.10
N MET A 222 27.41 8.90 4.30
CA MET A 222 28.05 8.07 3.27
C MET A 222 28.75 6.85 3.87
N SER A 223 29.54 7.03 4.94
CA SER A 223 30.22 5.94 5.64
C SER A 223 29.23 4.91 6.21
N HIS A 224 28.14 5.38 6.81
CA HIS A 224 27.07 4.50 7.31
C HIS A 224 26.42 3.72 6.16
N TYR A 225 26.14 4.38 5.04
CA TYR A 225 25.57 3.73 3.85
C TYR A 225 26.50 2.64 3.29
N ILE A 226 27.78 2.94 3.11
CA ILE A 226 28.81 2.01 2.62
C ILE A 226 28.89 0.78 3.54
N SER A 227 28.95 1.01 4.84
CA SER A 227 28.98 -0.05 5.85
C SER A 227 27.71 -0.91 5.78
N SER A 228 26.53 -0.30 5.67
CA SER A 228 25.24 -1.01 5.61
C SER A 228 25.10 -1.88 4.37
N LYS A 229 25.80 -1.53 3.28
CA LYS A 229 25.78 -2.26 2.02
C LYS A 229 26.97 -3.21 1.86
N ASN A 230 27.83 -3.32 2.89
CA ASN A 230 29.06 -4.12 2.88
C ASN A 230 29.94 -3.83 1.64
N LEU A 231 29.99 -2.57 1.21
CA LEU A 231 30.78 -2.14 0.06
C LEU A 231 32.22 -1.88 0.49
N LYS A 232 33.18 -2.47 -0.21
CA LYS A 232 34.62 -2.33 0.08
C LYS A 232 35.28 -1.18 -0.66
N PHE A 233 34.72 -0.79 -1.80
CA PHE A 233 35.27 0.24 -2.67
C PHE A 233 34.15 1.17 -3.14
N VAL A 234 34.44 2.46 -3.15
CA VAL A 234 33.56 3.50 -3.69
C VAL A 234 34.40 4.37 -4.62
N TYR A 235 33.91 4.53 -5.84
CA TYR A 235 34.48 5.45 -6.81
C TYR A 235 33.57 6.66 -6.89
N ALA A 236 34.15 7.85 -6.77
CA ALA A 236 33.47 9.11 -6.96
C ALA A 236 34.18 9.86 -8.09
N ALA A 237 33.38 10.38 -9.02
CA ALA A 237 33.83 11.27 -10.08
C ALA A 237 32.95 12.52 -10.00
N GLU A 238 33.58 13.68 -10.09
CA GLU A 238 32.89 14.97 -10.14
C GLU A 238 32.98 15.50 -11.57
N ASP A 239 31.85 15.96 -12.08
CA ASP A 239 31.75 16.64 -13.36
C ASP A 239 30.85 17.86 -13.16
N CYS A 240 31.31 19.02 -13.64
CA CYS A 240 30.64 20.29 -13.42
C CYS A 240 29.76 20.61 -14.62
N THR A 241 28.45 20.79 -14.39
CA THR A 241 27.48 21.02 -15.48
C THR A 241 27.35 22.49 -15.87
N SER A 242 27.38 23.45 -14.92
CA SER A 242 27.48 24.90 -15.15
C SER A 242 27.53 25.66 -13.82
N VAL A 243 28.26 26.78 -13.74
CA VAL A 243 28.18 27.71 -12.59
C VAL A 243 27.00 28.67 -12.78
N ILE A 244 26.12 28.79 -11.78
CA ILE A 244 25.06 29.79 -11.77
C ILE A 244 25.60 31.03 -11.02
N PRO A 245 25.89 32.16 -11.68
CA PRO A 245 26.53 33.33 -11.05
C PRO A 245 25.53 34.20 -10.28
N LYS A 246 24.53 33.58 -9.63
CA LYS A 246 23.48 34.30 -8.92
C LYS A 246 23.66 34.10 -7.42
N ILE A 247 23.91 35.21 -6.72
CA ILE A 247 23.91 35.21 -5.26
C ILE A 247 22.46 35.10 -4.78
N THR A 248 22.18 34.11 -3.93
CA THR A 248 20.85 33.90 -3.34
C THR A 248 20.91 33.90 -1.82
N TYR A 249 19.98 34.63 -1.19
CA TYR A 249 19.83 34.61 0.25
C TYR A 249 18.99 33.41 0.67
N ASN A 250 19.52 32.60 1.58
CA ASN A 250 18.80 31.51 2.21
C ASN A 250 18.26 31.98 3.58
N THR A 251 16.95 32.19 3.65
CA THR A 251 16.26 32.63 4.86
C THR A 251 16.34 31.64 6.02
N ARG A 252 16.49 30.33 5.74
CA ARG A 252 16.51 29.29 6.77
C ARG A 252 17.84 29.22 7.51
N SER A 253 18.95 29.37 6.79
CA SER A 253 20.30 29.34 7.35
C SER A 253 20.86 30.73 7.64
N ASN A 254 20.12 31.80 7.33
CA ASN A 254 20.60 33.18 7.38
C ASN A 254 21.98 33.33 6.70
N ASN A 255 22.09 32.85 5.46
CA ASN A 255 23.36 32.78 4.74
C ASN A 255 23.16 33.17 3.27
N PHE A 256 24.15 33.85 2.70
CA PHE A 256 24.21 34.10 1.27
C PHE A 256 24.93 32.95 0.57
N THR A 257 24.36 32.49 -0.54
CA THR A 257 24.87 31.37 -1.35
C THR A 257 25.31 31.87 -2.71
N GLY A 258 26.34 31.26 -3.30
CA GLY A 258 26.90 31.64 -4.61
C GLY A 258 28.19 32.47 -4.57
N PHE A 259 28.66 32.84 -3.38
CA PHE A 259 30.04 33.31 -3.17
C PHE A 259 30.99 32.11 -3.08
N VAL A 260 32.28 32.29 -3.37
CA VAL A 260 33.28 31.24 -3.16
C VAL A 260 33.65 31.16 -1.67
N PRO A 261 33.27 30.09 -0.94
CA PRO A 261 33.65 29.96 0.46
C PRO A 261 35.16 29.71 0.60
N PRO A 262 35.81 30.24 1.66
CA PRO A 262 37.20 29.93 1.95
C PRO A 262 37.37 28.44 2.23
N LEU A 263 38.54 27.90 1.86
CA LEU A 263 38.86 26.50 2.06
C LEU A 263 39.63 26.28 3.37
N LYS A 264 39.29 25.21 4.10
CA LYS A 264 40.05 24.69 5.25
C LYS A 264 40.35 23.22 5.02
N GLY A 265 41.64 22.90 4.85
CA GLY A 265 42.06 21.53 4.53
C GLY A 265 41.56 21.05 3.17
N GLY A 266 41.42 21.96 2.20
CA GLY A 266 40.90 21.66 0.86
C GLY A 266 39.38 21.61 0.76
N LEU A 267 38.65 21.71 1.88
CA LEU A 267 37.18 21.69 1.90
C LEU A 267 36.60 23.09 2.12
N PRO A 268 35.49 23.44 1.47
CA PRO A 268 34.79 24.69 1.71
C PRO A 268 34.27 24.78 3.15
N GLN A 269 34.42 25.96 3.74
CA GLN A 269 33.83 26.25 5.04
C GLN A 269 32.34 26.52 4.88
N ILE A 270 31.53 25.82 5.66
CA ILE A 270 30.07 26.01 5.69
C ILE A 270 29.70 27.34 6.36
N ASN A 271 28.62 27.97 5.89
CA ASN A 271 28.01 29.16 6.49
C ASN A 271 28.95 30.37 6.67
N THR A 272 29.96 30.53 5.80
CA THR A 272 30.91 31.66 5.87
C THR A 272 30.24 33.03 5.67
N PHE A 273 29.21 33.10 4.81
CA PHE A 273 28.57 34.36 4.40
C PHE A 273 27.27 34.63 5.15
N SER A 274 27.29 34.38 6.46
CA SER A 274 26.18 34.69 7.37
C SER A 274 26.46 36.02 8.06
N THR A 275 25.55 36.98 7.92
CA THR A 275 25.69 38.31 8.54
C THR A 275 24.33 38.95 8.81
N GLU A 276 24.27 39.79 9.83
CA GLU A 276 23.16 40.70 10.12
C GLU A 276 23.49 42.16 9.71
N SER A 277 24.68 42.40 9.17
CA SER A 277 25.19 43.74 8.82
C SER A 277 25.20 43.99 7.32
N PHE A 278 24.52 45.06 6.90
CA PHE A 278 24.57 45.50 5.50
C PHE A 278 25.98 45.91 5.05
N ALA A 279 26.80 46.46 5.95
CA ALA A 279 28.16 46.89 5.62
C ALA A 279 29.06 45.68 5.30
N GLU A 280 28.89 44.59 6.02
CA GLU A 280 29.63 43.34 5.79
C GLU A 280 29.19 42.67 4.48
N LEU A 281 27.88 42.68 4.21
CA LEU A 281 27.34 42.23 2.93
C LEU A 281 27.91 43.05 1.76
N GLN A 282 27.89 44.38 1.86
CA GLN A 282 28.44 45.26 0.83
C GLN A 282 29.94 45.00 0.61
N HIS A 283 30.69 44.76 1.69
CA HIS A 283 32.08 44.38 1.59
C HIS A 283 32.26 43.11 0.75
N TRP A 284 31.51 42.04 1.01
CA TRP A 284 31.62 40.80 0.23
C TRP A 284 31.32 40.97 -1.25
N PHE A 285 30.30 41.75 -1.61
CA PHE A 285 29.99 42.05 -3.01
C PHE A 285 31.12 42.82 -3.73
N CYS A 286 31.93 43.58 -2.98
CA CYS A 286 33.04 44.35 -3.53
C CYS A 286 34.38 43.58 -3.53
N THR A 287 34.58 42.64 -2.61
CA THR A 287 35.90 42.03 -2.36
C THR A 287 35.98 40.54 -2.65
N VAL A 288 34.86 39.81 -2.61
CA VAL A 288 34.84 38.36 -2.82
C VAL A 288 34.65 38.09 -4.32
N SER A 289 35.57 37.32 -4.91
CA SER A 289 35.47 36.92 -6.31
C SER A 289 34.26 36.01 -6.53
N MET A 290 33.47 36.31 -7.55
CA MET A 290 32.43 35.39 -8.03
C MET A 290 33.08 34.18 -8.72
N PRO A 291 32.60 32.95 -8.50
CA PRO A 291 33.15 31.79 -9.17
C PRO A 291 32.89 31.88 -10.67
N HIS A 292 33.95 31.79 -11.47
CA HIS A 292 33.85 31.64 -12.94
C HIS A 292 33.91 30.16 -13.33
N LEU A 293 34.51 29.33 -12.46
CA LEU A 293 34.64 27.87 -12.54
C LEU A 293 34.65 27.33 -11.09
N LEU A 294 34.08 26.15 -10.86
CA LEU A 294 34.21 25.40 -9.61
C LEU A 294 35.05 24.16 -9.90
N ASN A 295 36.20 24.00 -9.25
CA ASN A 295 37.00 22.78 -9.30
C ASN A 295 37.10 22.21 -7.89
N ALA A 296 36.41 21.09 -7.63
CA ALA A 296 36.51 20.38 -6.36
C ALA A 296 37.39 19.13 -6.55
N TYR A 297 38.57 19.11 -5.95
CA TYR A 297 39.42 17.92 -5.96
C TYR A 297 38.99 16.98 -4.83
N MET A 298 38.54 15.77 -5.19
CA MET A 298 38.35 14.70 -4.22
C MET A 298 39.64 13.89 -4.03
N ILE A 299 40.04 13.73 -2.77
CA ILE A 299 41.17 12.89 -2.37
C ILE A 299 40.66 11.47 -2.14
N GLN A 300 41.42 10.50 -2.66
CA GLN A 300 41.23 9.08 -2.42
C GLN A 300 41.58 8.75 -0.96
N LEU A 301 40.65 8.12 -0.23
CA LEU A 301 40.88 7.54 1.09
C LEU A 301 41.58 6.19 0.99
#